data_AF-A0A9D0L4Y0-F1
#
_entry.id   AF-A0A9D0L4Y0-F1
#
_cell.length_a   1.000
_cell.length_b   1.000
_cell.length_c   1.000
_cell.angle_alpha   90.00
_cell.angle_beta   90.00
_cell.angle_gamma   90.00
#
_symmetry.space_group_name_H-M   'P 1'
#
loop_
_entity.id
_entity.type
_entity.pdbx_description
1 polymer ?
#
loop_
_entity_poly.entity_id
_entity_poly.type
_entity_poly.pdbx_seq_one_letter_code
_entity_poly.pdbx_strand_id
1 'polypeptide(L)'
;SLAAAVAQPSYELAAIRWAVWVHAEIIRIHPFEDGNGRTCRALMNVILVRLGLPPSIIQRPKQEYIACLNLFYDTSDIVPLCDLCLQCIDGAVRPPAG
;
A
#
# COMPACT_ATOMS: atom_id res chain seq x y z
N SER A 1 -5.70 -17.76 21.67
CA SER A 1 -6.69 -18.75 21.19
C SER A 1 -6.42 -19.00 19.71
N LEU A 2 -6.53 -20.25 19.23
CA LEU A 2 -6.44 -20.57 17.80
C LEU A 2 -7.44 -19.72 16.98
N ALA A 3 -8.60 -19.39 17.55
CA ALA A 3 -9.59 -18.50 16.94
C ALA A 3 -9.12 -17.04 16.77
N ALA A 4 -8.23 -16.56 17.64
CA ALA A 4 -7.65 -15.22 17.52
C ALA A 4 -6.53 -15.16 16.46
N ALA A 5 -5.85 -16.28 16.21
CA ALA A 5 -4.85 -16.39 15.15
C ALA A 5 -5.48 -16.51 13.75
N VAL A 6 -6.67 -17.12 13.64
CA VAL A 6 -7.45 -17.19 12.39
C VAL A 6 -8.09 -15.84 12.00
N ALA A 7 -8.30 -14.94 12.98
CA ALA A 7 -8.86 -13.61 12.77
C ALA A 7 -7.81 -12.52 12.46
N GLN A 8 -6.51 -12.83 12.57
CA GLN A 8 -5.46 -11.87 12.25
C GLN A 8 -5.22 -11.88 10.74
N PRO A 9 -5.19 -10.70 10.09
CA PRO A 9 -4.80 -10.63 8.69
C PRO A 9 -3.45 -11.32 8.50
N SER A 10 -3.26 -12.01 7.37
CA SER A 10 -1.96 -12.60 7.05
C SER A 10 -0.88 -11.52 7.17
N TYR A 11 0.34 -11.91 7.56
CA TYR A 11 1.48 -11.00 7.63
C TYR A 11 1.57 -10.11 6.37
N GLU A 12 1.34 -10.71 5.21
CA GLU A 12 1.33 -10.04 3.90
C GLU A 12 0.26 -8.94 3.84
N LEU A 13 -0.99 -9.23 4.23
CA LEU A 13 -2.07 -8.26 4.20
C LEU A 13 -1.83 -7.11 5.19
N ALA A 14 -1.28 -7.40 6.36
CA ALA A 14 -0.90 -6.39 7.33
C ALA A 14 0.24 -5.50 6.81
N ALA A 15 1.26 -6.10 6.19
CA ALA A 15 2.40 -5.40 5.59
C ALA A 15 1.98 -4.50 4.41
N ILE A 16 1.10 -5.00 3.52
CA ILE A 16 0.56 -4.22 2.41
C ILE A 16 -0.27 -3.06 2.92
N ARG A 17 -1.20 -3.32 3.86
CA ARG A 17 -2.02 -2.26 4.46
C ARG A 17 -1.16 -1.18 5.08
N TRP A 18 -0.09 -1.54 5.79
CA TRP A 18 0.84 -0.58 6.39
C TRP A 18 1.59 0.24 5.34
N ALA A 19 2.14 -0.40 4.30
CA ALA A 19 2.83 0.28 3.21
C ALA A 19 1.92 1.29 2.48
N VAL A 20 0.68 0.87 2.19
CA VAL A 20 -0.33 1.68 1.50
C VAL A 20 -0.80 2.85 2.38
N TRP A 21 -0.96 2.63 3.68
CA TRP A 21 -1.31 3.69 4.62
C TRP A 21 -0.21 4.76 4.73
N VAL A 22 1.07 4.35 4.88
CA VAL A 22 2.20 5.28 4.91
C VAL A 22 2.27 6.11 3.62
N HIS A 23 2.06 5.46 2.48
CA HIS A 23 1.95 6.12 1.19
C HIS A 23 0.84 7.19 1.16
N ALA A 24 -0.37 6.83 1.60
CA ALA A 24 -1.54 7.71 1.58
C ALA A 24 -1.39 8.91 2.53
N GLU A 25 -0.74 8.72 3.66
CA GLU A 25 -0.52 9.81 4.62
C GLU A 25 0.53 10.81 4.15
N ILE A 26 1.64 10.34 3.57
CA ILE A 26 2.69 11.25 3.09
C ILE A 26 2.21 12.06 1.88
N ILE A 27 1.46 11.43 0.97
CA ILE A 27 0.89 12.15 -0.16
C ILE A 27 -0.19 13.16 0.28
N ARG A 28 -0.89 12.91 1.39
CA ARG A 28 -1.82 13.86 2.04
C ARG A 28 -1.12 15.07 2.65
N ILE A 29 0.04 14.87 3.28
CA ILE A 29 0.86 15.97 3.85
C ILE A 29 1.47 16.84 2.75
N HIS A 30 1.79 16.24 1.59
CA HIS A 30 2.37 16.93 0.43
C HIS A 30 3.61 17.78 0.75
N PRO A 31 4.69 17.19 1.32
CA PRO A 31 5.81 17.93 1.91
C PRO A 31 6.78 18.56 0.91
N PHE A 32 6.74 18.19 -0.38
CA PHE A 32 7.66 18.70 -1.40
C PHE A 32 6.94 19.61 -2.41
N GLU A 33 7.70 20.48 -3.08
CA GLU A 33 7.18 21.37 -4.13
C GLU A 33 6.74 20.59 -5.39
N ASP A 34 7.51 19.57 -5.78
CA ASP A 34 7.16 18.62 -6.84
C ASP A 34 7.59 17.19 -6.46
N GLY A 35 6.99 16.20 -7.12
CA GLY A 35 7.42 14.81 -7.05
C GLY A 35 6.81 13.99 -5.92
N ASN A 36 5.90 14.56 -5.11
CA ASN A 36 5.25 13.85 -3.99
C ASN A 36 4.71 12.48 -4.40
N GLY A 37 3.96 12.40 -5.50
CA GLY A 37 3.43 11.11 -5.97
C GLY A 37 4.51 10.09 -6.35
N ARG A 38 5.62 10.54 -6.96
CA ARG A 38 6.75 9.65 -7.30
C ARG A 38 7.45 9.15 -6.04
N THR A 39 7.73 10.05 -5.10
CA THR A 39 8.38 9.75 -3.83
C THR A 39 7.54 8.82 -2.96
N CYS A 40 6.24 9.06 -2.83
CA CYS A 40 5.36 8.23 -2.02
C CYS A 40 5.25 6.81 -2.57
N ARG A 41 5.09 6.64 -3.89
CA ARG A 41 5.06 5.30 -4.51
C ARG A 41 6.40 4.57 -4.38
N ALA A 42 7.51 5.29 -4.54
CA ALA A 42 8.84 4.72 -4.32
C ALA A 42 9.00 4.23 -2.87
N LEU A 43 8.60 5.05 -1.89
CA LEU A 43 8.66 4.68 -0.48
C LEU A 43 7.76 3.48 -0.14
N MET A 44 6.54 3.45 -0.67
CA MET A 44 5.63 2.29 -0.55
C MET A 44 6.33 1.01 -1.01
N ASN A 45 6.97 1.05 -2.17
CA ASN A 45 7.66 -0.10 -2.74
C ASN A 45 8.93 -0.46 -1.98
N VAL A 46 9.66 0.51 -1.42
CA VAL A 46 10.78 0.25 -0.50
C VAL A 46 10.29 -0.51 0.73
N ILE A 47 9.16 -0.10 1.31
CA ILE A 47 8.56 -0.78 2.47
C ILE A 47 8.19 -2.22 2.11
N LEU A 48 7.46 -2.42 1.00
CA LEU A 48 7.05 -3.75 0.54
C LEU A 48 8.26 -4.68 0.38
N VAL A 49 9.30 -4.23 -0.35
CA VAL A 49 10.51 -5.01 -0.59
C VAL A 49 11.25 -5.33 0.71
N ARG A 50 11.32 -4.38 1.66
CA ARG A 50 11.95 -4.61 2.98
C ARG A 50 11.19 -5.62 3.83
N LEU A 51 9.90 -5.82 3.56
CA LEU A 51 9.04 -6.81 4.21
C LEU A 51 8.95 -8.13 3.41
N GLY A 52 9.78 -8.32 2.38
CA GLY A 52 9.76 -9.53 1.55
C GLY A 52 8.55 -9.62 0.61
N LEU A 53 7.94 -8.47 0.30
CA LEU A 53 6.84 -8.40 -0.65
C LEU A 53 7.29 -7.85 -2.00
N PRO A 54 6.74 -8.34 -3.11
CA PRO A 54 6.91 -7.72 -4.42
C PRO A 54 6.44 -6.25 -4.40
N PRO A 55 7.05 -5.36 -5.21
CA PRO A 55 6.59 -3.98 -5.34
C PRO A 55 5.22 -3.91 -6.02
N SER A 56 4.42 -2.90 -5.64
CA SER A 56 3.16 -2.57 -6.31
C SER A 56 3.42 -1.52 -7.39
N ILE A 57 3.23 -1.90 -8.65
CA ILE A 57 3.46 -1.02 -9.81
C ILE A 57 2.10 -0.55 -10.32
N ILE A 58 1.65 0.62 -9.84
CA ILE A 58 0.33 1.16 -10.17
C ILE A 58 0.27 1.60 -11.64
N GLN A 59 -0.13 0.68 -12.53
CA GLN A 59 -0.40 0.91 -13.95
C GLN A 59 -1.91 1.01 -14.21
N ARG A 60 -2.59 1.85 -13.43
CA ARG A 60 -4.04 2.08 -13.52
C ARG A 60 -4.33 3.49 -14.04
N PRO A 61 -5.53 3.74 -14.59
CA PRO A 61 -5.97 5.10 -14.88
C PRO A 61 -5.77 6.01 -13.65
N LYS A 62 -5.13 7.17 -13.87
CA LYS A 62 -4.79 8.11 -12.78
C LYS A 62 -6.01 8.47 -11.92
N GLN A 63 -7.19 8.56 -12.54
CA GLN A 63 -8.46 8.88 -11.90
C GLN A 63 -8.88 7.82 -10.87
N GLU A 64 -8.66 6.53 -11.16
CA GLU A 64 -9.00 5.44 -10.25
C GLU A 64 -8.17 5.52 -8.97
N TYR A 65 -6.85 5.68 -9.14
CA TYR A 65 -5.92 5.87 -8.02
C TYR A 65 -6.27 7.12 -7.18
N ILE A 66 -6.60 8.25 -7.83
CA ILE A 66 -7.02 9.47 -7.13
C ILE A 66 -8.34 9.25 -6.38
N ALA A 67 -9.30 8.53 -6.97
CA ALA A 67 -10.57 8.23 -6.32
C ALA A 67 -10.37 7.41 -5.04
N CYS A 68 -9.48 6.41 -5.05
CA CYS A 68 -9.14 5.63 -3.86
C CYS A 68 -8.49 6.50 -2.76
N LEU A 69 -7.60 7.43 -3.12
CA LEU A 69 -7.01 8.37 -2.16
C LEU A 69 -8.06 9.29 -1.54
N ASN A 70 -8.91 9.89 -2.36
CA ASN A 70 -9.96 10.79 -1.86
C ASN A 70 -10.93 10.06 -0.94
N LEU A 71 -11.32 8.82 -1.28
CA LEU A 71 -12.18 8.02 -0.43
C LEU A 71 -11.53 7.75 0.94
N PHE A 72 -10.23 7.44 0.96
CA PHE A 72 -9.50 7.29 2.22
C PHE A 72 -9.47 8.60 3.01
N TYR A 73 -9.27 9.75 2.37
CA TYR A 73 -9.25 11.05 3.05
C TYR A 73 -10.61 11.42 3.65
N ASP A 74 -11.69 11.10 2.95
CA ASP A 74 -13.05 11.46 3.36
C ASP A 74 -13.60 10.52 4.44
N THR A 75 -13.25 9.24 4.37
CA THR A 75 -13.91 8.20 5.19
C THR A 75 -12.95 7.44 6.11
N SER A 76 -11.64 7.67 6.00
CA SER A 76 -10.59 6.85 6.63
C SER A 76 -10.62 5.37 6.19
N ASP A 77 -11.39 5.02 5.15
CA ASP A 77 -11.38 3.67 4.58
C ASP A 77 -10.23 3.50 3.59
N ILE A 78 -9.18 2.79 4.04
CA ILE A 78 -7.99 2.50 3.25
C ILE A 78 -8.17 1.27 2.34
N VAL A 79 -9.23 0.48 2.54
CA VAL A 79 -9.40 -0.82 1.86
C VAL A 79 -9.39 -0.68 0.33
N PRO A 80 -10.10 0.28 -0.28
CA PRO A 80 -10.11 0.41 -1.74
C PRO A 80 -8.73 0.72 -2.34
N LEU A 81 -7.90 1.49 -1.62
CA LEU A 81 -6.53 1.76 -2.05
C LEU A 81 -5.64 0.52 -1.88
N CYS A 82 -5.82 -0.26 -0.81
CA CYS A 82 -5.15 -1.54 -0.63
C CYS A 82 -5.48 -2.52 -1.76
N ASP A 83 -6.76 -2.63 -2.13
CA ASP A 83 -7.22 -3.52 -3.19
C ASP A 83 -6.61 -3.14 -4.56
N LEU A 84 -6.58 -1.83 -4.87
CA LEU A 84 -5.91 -1.33 -6.07
C LEU A 84 -4.42 -1.68 -6.07
N CYS A 85 -3.73 -1.47 -4.95
CA CYS A 85 -2.31 -1.82 -4.82
C CYS A 85 -2.05 -3.33 -4.93
N LEU A 86 -2.93 -4.16 -4.36
CA LEU A 86 -2.89 -5.62 -4.45
C LEU A 86 -3.03 -6.09 -5.90
N GLN A 87 -3.95 -5.52 -6.66
CA GLN A 87 -4.11 -5.81 -8.10
C GLN A 87 -2.90 -5.40 -8.94
N CYS A 88 -2.05 -4.53 -8.41
CA CYS A 88 -0.85 -4.01 -9.07
C CYS A 88 0.45 -4.69 -8.58
N ILE A 89 0.35 -5.70 -7.72
CA ILE A 89 1.47 -6.52 -7.30
C ILE A 89 1.65 -7.66 -8.31
N ASP A 90 2.84 -7.73 -8.92
CA ASP A 90 3.16 -8.73 -9.95
C ASP A 90 4.15 -9.77 -9.37
N GLY A 91 3.77 -11.05 -9.35
CA GLY A 91 4.64 -12.17 -8.99
C GLY A 91 4.72 -12.55 -7.49
N ALA A 92 5.08 -13.81 -7.23
CA ALA A 92 4.94 -14.50 -5.94
C ALA A 92 5.70 -13.84 -4.77
N VAL A 93 5.03 -13.81 -3.61
CA VAL A 93 5.61 -13.48 -2.29
C VAL A 93 6.87 -14.31 -2.08
N ARG A 94 8.00 -13.64 -1.84
CA ARG A 94 9.23 -14.31 -1.40
C ARG A 94 9.54 -13.84 0.00
N PRO A 95 9.31 -14.66 1.04
CA PRO A 95 9.55 -14.23 2.41
C PRO A 95 11.00 -13.74 2.58
N PRO A 96 11.25 -12.76 3.47
CA PRO A 96 12.57 -12.22 3.69
C PRO A 96 13.52 -13.37 4.07
N ALA A 97 14.70 -13.40 3.44
CA ALA A 97 15.77 -14.26 3.90
C ALA A 97 16.13 -13.81 5.33
N GLY A 98 15.96 -14.74 6.29
CA GLY A 98 16.34 -14.53 7.68
C GLY A 98 17.82 -14.27 7.85
#